data_AF-A0A414INY2-F1
#
_entry.id   AF-A0A414INY2-F1
#
_cell.length_a   1.000
_cell.length_b   1.000
_cell.length_c   1.000
_cell.angle_alpha   90.00
_cell.angle_beta   90.00
_cell.angle_gamma   90.00
#
_symmetry.space_group_name_H-M   'P 1'
#
loop_
_entity.id
_entity.type
_entity.pdbx_description
1 polymer ?
#
loop_
_entity_poly.entity_id
_entity_poly.type
_entity_poly.pdbx_seq_one_letter_code
_entity_poly.pdbx_strand_id
1 'polypeptide(L)'
;MLSVTGLNHFYYVRDFTDMRCKHSRVLSVIRERLHREPNDGDVFIVMSRNRRIVRMFSFDNRSYSLFEKKFVAGYQFMKVERNGADTVYRIAWKDVVLILENPVVKTLKIR
;
A
#
# COMPACT_ATOMS: atom_id res chain seq x y z
N MET A 1 5.38 -10.59 -11.99
CA MET A 1 5.44 -10.55 -10.51
C MET A 1 6.34 -9.39 -10.14
N LEU A 2 5.97 -8.54 -9.18
CA LEU A 2 6.95 -7.63 -8.58
C LEU A 2 8.05 -8.51 -7.98
N SER A 3 9.28 -8.40 -8.45
CA SER A 3 10.44 -9.01 -7.79
C SER A 3 10.69 -8.20 -6.53
N VAL A 4 9.88 -8.45 -5.50
CA VAL A 4 10.02 -7.80 -4.22
C VAL A 4 11.19 -8.48 -3.50
N THR A 5 12.40 -7.99 -3.75
CA THR A 5 13.58 -8.43 -3.02
C THR A 5 13.56 -7.78 -1.62
N GLY A 6 14.24 -8.40 -0.65
CA GLY A 6 14.32 -7.88 0.73
C GLY A 6 15.04 -6.53 0.88
N LEU A 7 15.50 -5.92 -0.22
CA LEU A 7 16.16 -4.61 -0.27
C LEU A 7 15.16 -3.45 -0.44
N ASN A 8 13.88 -3.74 -0.66
CA ASN A 8 12.87 -2.72 -0.89
C ASN A 8 12.51 -1.96 0.40
N HIS A 9 12.31 -0.65 0.26
CA HIS A 9 11.84 0.22 1.35
C HIS A 9 10.33 0.41 1.23
N PHE A 10 9.57 -0.24 2.11
CA PHE A 10 8.10 -0.14 2.08
C PHE A 10 7.59 1.03 2.91
N TYR A 11 6.69 1.80 2.33
CA TYR A 11 6.00 2.92 2.96
C TYR A 11 4.50 2.75 2.85
N TYR A 12 3.78 2.89 3.95
CA TYR A 12 2.32 2.99 3.94
C TYR A 12 1.91 4.46 3.89
N VAL A 13 1.03 4.80 2.95
CA VAL A 13 0.52 6.17 2.76
C VAL A 13 -0.90 6.23 3.33
N ARG A 14 -1.04 6.86 4.49
CA ARG A 14 -2.30 7.01 5.22
C ARG A 14 -3.24 7.98 4.49
N ASP A 15 -4.55 7.77 4.61
CA ASP A 15 -5.60 8.68 4.10
C ASP A 15 -5.56 8.97 2.59
N PHE A 16 -4.77 8.21 1.82
CA PHE A 16 -4.76 8.28 0.37
C PHE A 16 -5.69 7.21 -0.20
N THR A 17 -6.97 7.56 -0.36
CA THR A 17 -8.02 6.60 -0.73
C THR A 17 -8.47 6.68 -2.20
N ASP A 18 -7.95 7.63 -2.97
CA ASP A 18 -8.27 7.74 -4.39
C ASP A 18 -7.58 6.60 -5.16
N MET A 19 -8.34 5.57 -5.51
CA MET A 19 -7.85 4.43 -6.29
C MET A 19 -8.03 4.63 -7.80
N ARG A 20 -8.47 5.79 -8.28
CA ARG A 20 -8.52 6.10 -9.72
C ARG A 20 -7.21 6.76 -10.18
N CYS A 21 -6.39 7.19 -9.24
CA CYS A 21 -5.15 7.88 -9.49
C CYS A 21 -4.15 7.03 -10.30
N LYS A 22 -3.42 7.70 -11.19
CA LYS A 22 -2.26 7.13 -11.90
C LYS A 22 -0.96 7.45 -11.13
N HIS A 23 0.15 6.90 -11.58
CA HIS A 23 1.48 7.10 -11.00
C HIS A 23 1.82 8.56 -10.69
N SER A 24 1.54 9.49 -11.61
CA SER A 24 1.84 10.92 -11.44
C SER A 24 1.22 11.55 -10.19
N ARG A 25 -0.03 11.19 -9.87
CA ARG A 25 -0.73 11.72 -8.69
C ARG A 25 -0.15 11.16 -7.40
N VAL A 26 0.19 9.87 -7.39
CA VAL A 26 0.82 9.21 -6.25
C VAL A 26 2.20 9.81 -5.98
N LEU A 27 3.00 10.01 -7.03
CA LEU A 27 4.29 10.70 -6.93
C LEU A 27 4.15 12.11 -6.37
N SER A 28 3.19 12.88 -6.86
CA SER A 28 2.95 14.24 -6.36
C SER A 28 2.64 14.24 -4.85
N VAL A 29 1.80 13.32 -4.40
CA VAL A 29 1.42 13.20 -2.97
C VAL A 29 2.59 12.74 -2.12
N ILE A 30 3.41 11.81 -2.63
CA ILE A 30 4.61 11.34 -1.94
C ILE A 30 5.61 12.49 -1.77
N ARG A 31 5.89 13.24 -2.84
CA ARG A 31 6.79 14.40 -2.80
C ARG A 31 6.29 15.47 -1.83
N GLU A 32 4.99 15.74 -1.83
CA GLU A 32 4.37 16.70 -0.91
C GLU A 32 4.50 16.26 0.56
N ARG A 33 4.31 14.97 0.86
CA ARG A 33 4.27 14.46 2.23
C ARG A 33 5.63 14.05 2.80
N LEU A 34 6.53 13.54 1.98
CA LEU A 34 7.88 13.14 2.38
C LEU A 34 8.93 14.22 2.13
N HIS A 35 8.57 15.29 1.42
CA HIS A 35 9.49 16.36 1.01
C HIS A 35 10.75 15.84 0.30
N ARG A 36 10.62 14.73 -0.44
CA ARG A 36 11.70 14.12 -1.23
C ARG A 36 11.17 13.35 -2.43
N GLU A 37 12.05 13.09 -3.38
CA GLU A 37 11.82 12.13 -4.46
C GLU A 37 11.87 10.68 -3.93
N PRO A 38 11.10 9.75 -4.54
CA PRO A 38 11.30 8.31 -4.36
C PRO A 38 12.71 7.86 -4.73
N ASN A 39 13.25 6.92 -3.97
CA ASN A 39 14.54 6.29 -4.25
C ASN A 39 14.35 4.92 -4.91
N ASP A 40 15.40 4.41 -5.54
CA ASP A 40 15.44 3.04 -6.06
C ASP A 40 15.04 2.02 -4.97
N GLY A 41 14.08 1.15 -5.30
CA GLY A 41 13.53 0.16 -4.37
C GLY A 41 12.46 0.69 -3.41
N ASP A 42 12.08 1.97 -3.48
CA ASP A 42 10.94 2.48 -2.70
C ASP A 42 9.63 1.88 -3.21
N VAL A 43 8.80 1.41 -2.28
CA VAL A 43 7.48 0.85 -2.56
C VAL A 43 6.44 1.53 -1.70
N PHE A 44 5.48 2.20 -2.34
CA PHE A 44 4.40 2.92 -1.67
C PHE A 44 3.11 2.12 -1.71
N ILE A 45 2.57 1.86 -0.54
CA ILE A 45 1.39 1.05 -0.32
C ILE A 45 0.23 1.98 0.03
N VAL A 46 -0.83 1.91 -0.77
CA VAL A 46 -2.08 2.64 -0.54
C VAL A 46 -3.23 1.66 -0.44
N MET A 47 -4.25 2.03 0.32
CA MET A 47 -5.41 1.18 0.55
C MET A 47 -6.70 1.96 0.34
N SER A 48 -7.68 1.33 -0.31
CA SER A 48 -9.00 1.93 -0.48
C SER A 48 -9.69 2.13 0.87
N ARG A 49 -10.59 3.14 0.96
CA ARG A 49 -11.35 3.44 2.18
C ARG A 49 -12.12 2.22 2.72
N ASN A 50 -12.69 1.42 1.82
CA ASN A 50 -13.41 0.20 2.19
C ASN A 50 -12.48 -1.02 2.38
N ARG A 51 -11.15 -0.84 2.35
CA ARG A 51 -10.13 -1.87 2.52
C ARG A 51 -10.30 -3.07 1.60
N ARG A 52 -10.79 -2.87 0.37
CA ARG A 52 -10.98 -3.96 -0.61
C ARG A 52 -9.92 -3.95 -1.72
N ILE A 53 -9.20 -2.84 -1.87
CA ILE A 53 -8.14 -2.69 -2.87
C ILE A 53 -6.89 -2.23 -2.13
N VAL A 54 -5.77 -2.91 -2.38
CA VAL A 54 -4.43 -2.46 -2.03
C VAL A 54 -3.66 -2.27 -3.33
N ARG A 55 -2.94 -1.16 -3.43
CA ARG A 55 -2.00 -0.90 -4.53
C ARG A 55 -0.61 -0.69 -3.98
N MET A 56 0.37 -1.25 -4.69
CA MET A 56 1.79 -1.06 -4.43
C MET A 56 2.41 -0.39 -5.64
N PHE A 57 2.92 0.82 -5.44
CA PHE A 57 3.65 1.58 -6.43
C PHE A 57 5.13 1.39 -6.15
N SER A 58 5.82 0.61 -6.97
CA SER A 58 7.27 0.43 -6.84
C SER A 58 7.99 1.36 -7.79
N PHE A 59 9.09 1.92 -7.29
CA PHE A 59 10.03 2.69 -8.06
C PHE A 59 11.35 1.92 -8.15
N ASP A 60 11.80 1.69 -9.38
CA ASP A 60 13.19 1.33 -9.66
C ASP A 60 13.79 2.42 -10.56
N ASN A 61 15.12 2.49 -10.64
CA ASN A 61 15.85 3.50 -11.40
C ASN A 61 15.44 3.60 -12.89
N ARG A 62 14.69 2.65 -13.44
CA ARG A 62 14.33 2.54 -14.85
C ARG A 62 12.83 2.61 -15.11
N SER A 63 11.99 2.36 -14.10
CA SER A 63 10.57 2.17 -14.30
C SER A 63 9.73 2.46 -13.06
N TYR A 64 8.45 2.75 -13.32
CA TYR A 64 7.41 2.76 -12.31
C TYR A 64 6.54 1.54 -12.56
N SER A 65 6.32 0.72 -11.53
CA SER A 65 5.43 -0.44 -11.63
C SER A 65 4.28 -0.34 -10.63
N LEU A 66 3.11 -0.82 -11.04
CA LEU A 66 1.90 -0.88 -10.22
C LEU A 66 1.46 -2.32 -10.05
N PHE A 67 1.34 -2.74 -8.80
CA PHE A 67 0.61 -3.95 -8.43
C PHE A 67 -0.69 -3.57 -7.75
N GLU A 68 -1.79 -4.19 -8.17
CA GLU A 68 -3.09 -4.07 -7.53
C GLU A 68 -3.57 -5.44 -7.07
N LYS A 69 -4.00 -5.54 -5.81
CA LYS A 69 -4.75 -6.67 -5.30
C LYS A 69 -6.11 -6.20 -4.84
N LYS A 70 -7.16 -6.84 -5.35
CA LYS A 70 -8.55 -6.54 -5.03
C LYS A 70 -9.25 -7.78 -4.49
N PHE A 71 -9.88 -7.64 -3.34
CA PHE A 71 -10.77 -8.66 -2.81
C PHE A 71 -12.17 -8.56 -3.41
N VAL A 72 -12.81 -9.71 -3.59
CA VAL A 72 -14.24 -9.82 -3.93
C VAL A 72 -15.12 -9.32 -2.76
N ALA A 73 -16.44 -9.23 -2.98
CA ALA A 73 -17.34 -8.75 -1.94
C ALA A 73 -17.32 -9.69 -0.71
N GLY A 74 -17.50 -9.13 0.48
CA GLY A 74 -17.46 -9.89 1.76
C GLY A 74 -16.09 -9.95 2.43
N TYR A 75 -15.00 -9.70 1.69
CA TYR A 75 -13.64 -9.71 2.21
C TYR A 75 -13.02 -8.31 2.25
N GLN A 76 -12.13 -8.08 3.21
CA GLN A 76 -11.37 -6.85 3.35
C GLN A 76 -9.93 -7.15 3.78
N PHE A 77 -9.01 -6.27 3.45
CA PHE A 77 -7.67 -6.23 4.03
C PHE A 77 -7.73 -5.80 5.50
N MET A 78 -6.74 -6.24 6.28
CA MET A 78 -6.53 -5.76 7.64
C MET A 78 -6.41 -4.23 7.68
N LYS A 79 -6.94 -3.61 8.72
CA LYS A 79 -6.78 -2.17 8.93
C LYS A 79 -5.36 -1.92 9.41
N VAL A 80 -4.63 -1.05 8.74
CA VAL A 80 -3.32 -0.59 9.20
C VAL A 80 -3.55 0.64 10.06
N GLU A 81 -3.15 0.56 11.33
CA GLU A 81 -3.17 1.68 12.26
C GLU A 81 -1.76 1.91 12.81
N ARG A 82 -1.41 3.17 13.04
CA ARG A 82 -0.16 3.56 13.68
C ARG A 82 -0.40 4.83 14.47
N ASN A 83 0.16 4.90 15.68
CA ASN A 83 0.07 6.09 16.51
C ASN A 83 0.82 7.28 15.87
N GLY A 84 0.35 8.49 16.11
CA GLY A 84 0.94 9.72 15.59
C GLY A 84 0.29 10.26 14.31
N ALA A 85 0.71 11.45 13.92
CA ALA A 85 0.13 12.21 12.80
C ALA A 85 0.79 11.92 11.44
N ASP A 86 1.81 11.06 11.40
CA ASP A 86 2.53 10.74 10.17
C ASP A 86 1.60 10.18 9.10
N THR A 87 1.55 10.88 7.97
CA THR A 87 0.71 10.49 6.83
C THR A 87 1.42 9.52 5.88
N VAL A 88 2.74 9.35 6.01
CA VAL A 88 3.55 8.35 5.30
C VAL A 88 4.59 7.80 6.26
N TYR A 89 4.71 6.48 6.34
CA TYR A 89 5.67 5.86 7.27
C TYR A 89 6.17 4.50 6.80
N ARG A 90 7.38 4.14 7.27
CA ARG A 90 7.98 2.83 6.98
C ARG A 90 7.19 1.70 7.62
N ILE A 91 7.07 0.60 6.88
CA ILE A 91 6.48 -0.66 7.33
C ILE A 91 7.44 -1.82 7.02
N ALA A 92 7.53 -2.81 7.89
CA ALA A 92 8.42 -3.95 7.66
C ALA A 92 7.81 -4.90 6.62
N TRP A 93 8.66 -5.60 5.87
CA TRP A 93 8.22 -6.56 4.86
C TRP A 93 7.23 -7.60 5.42
N LYS A 94 7.49 -8.13 6.63
CA LYS A 94 6.59 -9.09 7.30
C LYS A 94 5.17 -8.56 7.47
N ASP A 95 5.00 -7.26 7.75
CA ASP A 95 3.69 -6.64 7.95
C ASP A 95 3.00 -6.41 6.60
N VAL A 96 3.77 -6.12 5.54
CA VAL A 96 3.26 -6.05 4.17
C VAL A 96 2.72 -7.40 3.72
N VAL A 97 3.45 -8.49 3.97
CA VAL A 97 2.99 -9.86 3.70
C VAL A 97 1.72 -10.15 4.46
N LEU A 98 1.66 -9.83 5.76
CA LEU A 98 0.47 -10.02 6.58
C LEU A 98 -0.75 -9.31 5.98
N ILE A 99 -0.60 -8.04 5.57
CA ILE A 99 -1.66 -7.27 4.91
C ILE A 99 -2.10 -7.96 3.62
N LEU A 100 -1.17 -8.42 2.78
CA LEU A 100 -1.52 -8.96 1.46
C LEU A 100 -2.12 -10.36 1.50
N GLU A 101 -1.72 -11.22 2.44
CA GLU A 101 -2.08 -12.63 2.45
C GLU A 101 -3.35 -12.94 3.24
N ASN A 102 -3.67 -12.15 4.27
CA ASN A 102 -4.74 -12.50 5.21
C ASN A 102 -6.00 -11.66 5.00
N PRO A 103 -7.05 -12.19 4.34
CA PRO A 103 -8.33 -11.53 4.25
C PRO A 103 -9.07 -11.56 5.61
N VAL A 104 -9.71 -10.45 5.96
CA VAL A 104 -10.69 -10.36 7.04
C VAL A 104 -12.08 -10.54 6.46
N VAL A 105 -12.85 -11.51 6.99
CA VAL A 105 -14.28 -11.66 6.72
C VAL A 105 -15.08 -10.85 7.73
N LYS A 106 -16.06 -10.07 7.27
CA LYS A 106 -16.90 -9.25 8.16
C LYS A 106 -17.90 -10.06 8.99
N THR A 107 -18.29 -11.24 8.49
CA THR A 107 -19.35 -12.05 9.07
C THR A 107 -18.93 -13.50 9.04
N LEU A 108 -18.87 -14.13 10.22
CA LEU A 108 -18.70 -15.57 10.37
C LEU A 108 -20.07 -16.16 10.69
N LYS A 109 -20.62 -16.98 9.79
CA LYS A 109 -21.84 -17.74 10.06
C LYS A 109 -21.45 -19.08 10.66
N ILE A 110 -21.72 -19.24 11.95
CA ILE A 110 -21.58 -20.51 12.65
C ILE A 110 -22.94 -21.23 12.54
N ARG A 111 -22.92 -22.54 12.24
CA ARG A 111 -24.12 -23.39 12.23
C ARG A 111 -24.34 -23.99 13.60
#